data_AF-A0A484LBA0-F1
#
_entry.id   AF-A0A484LBA0-F1
#
_cell.length_a   1.000
_cell.length_b   1.000
_cell.length_c   1.000
_cell.angle_alpha   90.00
_cell.angle_beta   90.00
_cell.angle_gamma   90.00
#
_symmetry.space_group_name_H-M   'P 1'
#
loop_
_entity.id
_entity.type
_entity.pdbx_description
1 polymer ?
#
loop_
_entity_poly.entity_id
_entity_poly.type
_entity_poly.pdbx_seq_one_letter_code
_entity_poly.pdbx_strand_id
1 'polypeptide(L)'
;MTDLKEYLQPIESIPFHEIVCFKDVDKLQSALTGNPRRRIQSDLLEFQKILKCCCCSKGGILLSPSMHDTSIMYMLAQEHGDLINLHDWFQSFKATISCRKQRSRQLPSPKKRKVSSVPQNESDASIQARFCRAIIELQIAGLLRAPGKRRPDYVLRVAFGL
;
A
#
# COMPACT_ATOMS: atom_id res chain seq x y z
N MET A 1 -47.06 -9.78 42.36
CA MET A 1 -46.72 -10.23 40.99
C MET A 1 -45.71 -9.22 40.47
N THR A 2 -44.42 -9.52 40.60
CA THR A 2 -43.33 -8.60 40.23
C THR A 2 -43.35 -8.38 38.73
N ASP A 3 -43.40 -7.11 38.33
CA ASP A 3 -43.53 -6.69 36.94
C ASP A 3 -42.23 -7.03 36.19
N LEU A 4 -42.32 -7.84 35.14
CA LEU A 4 -41.17 -8.31 34.35
C LEU A 4 -40.32 -7.15 33.81
N LYS A 5 -40.92 -5.96 33.69
CA LYS A 5 -40.27 -4.72 33.28
C LYS A 5 -39.14 -4.28 34.19
N GLU A 6 -39.17 -4.61 35.49
CA GLU A 6 -38.10 -4.24 36.42
C GLU A 6 -36.79 -4.97 36.11
N TYR A 7 -36.85 -6.16 35.49
CA TYR A 7 -35.69 -6.98 35.14
C TYR A 7 -35.20 -6.77 33.70
N LEU A 8 -35.98 -6.10 32.85
CA LEU A 8 -35.66 -5.84 31.44
C LEU A 8 -35.11 -4.42 31.24
N GLN A 9 -34.26 -3.96 32.14
CA GLN A 9 -33.59 -2.68 31.95
C GLN A 9 -32.47 -2.78 30.89
N PRO A 10 -32.26 -1.74 30.08
CA PRO A 10 -31.10 -1.68 29.17
C PRO A 10 -29.81 -1.82 29.96
N ILE A 11 -28.83 -2.54 29.42
CA ILE A 11 -27.56 -2.77 30.12
C ILE A 11 -26.82 -1.46 30.43
N GLU A 12 -27.10 -0.43 29.64
CA GLU A 12 -26.66 0.95 29.81
C GLU A 12 -27.07 1.58 31.15
N SER A 13 -28.16 1.10 31.78
CA SER A 13 -28.62 1.64 33.06
C SER A 13 -27.79 1.16 34.25
N ILE A 14 -26.94 0.15 34.05
CA ILE A 14 -26.08 -0.43 35.08
C ILE A 14 -24.75 0.35 35.10
N PRO A 15 -24.32 0.89 36.26
CA PRO A 15 -23.00 1.52 36.39
C PRO A 15 -21.88 0.54 35.99
N PHE A 16 -20.88 1.04 35.25
CA PHE A 16 -19.73 0.25 34.79
C PHE A 16 -20.07 -0.92 33.86
N HIS A 17 -21.20 -0.89 33.14
CA HIS A 17 -21.61 -1.95 32.22
C HIS A 17 -20.59 -2.22 31.10
N GLU A 18 -19.79 -1.23 30.69
CA GLU A 18 -18.66 -1.38 29.76
C GLU A 18 -17.62 -2.43 30.17
N ILE A 19 -17.51 -2.80 31.45
CA ILE A 19 -16.59 -3.86 31.90
C ILE A 19 -17.08 -5.23 31.45
N VAL A 20 -18.40 -5.43 31.39
CA VAL A 20 -19.04 -6.71 31.07
C VAL A 20 -19.59 -6.76 29.63
N CYS A 21 -19.77 -5.60 28.99
CA CYS A 21 -20.35 -5.48 27.66
C CYS A 21 -19.39 -4.85 26.65
N PHE A 22 -19.06 -5.60 25.60
CA PHE A 22 -18.33 -5.10 24.46
C PHE A 22 -19.28 -4.47 23.44
N LYS A 23 -19.14 -3.17 23.19
CA LYS A 23 -20.02 -2.37 22.31
C LYS A 23 -19.45 -2.00 20.95
N ASP A 24 -18.15 -2.23 20.72
CA ASP A 24 -17.48 -1.79 19.50
C ASP A 24 -17.79 -2.75 18.33
N VAL A 25 -19.00 -2.61 17.79
CA VAL A 25 -19.51 -3.45 16.71
C VAL A 25 -18.63 -3.31 15.47
N ASP A 26 -18.08 -2.12 15.19
CA ASP A 26 -17.22 -1.89 14.03
C ASP A 26 -15.90 -2.68 14.11
N LYS A 27 -15.27 -2.72 15.29
CA LYS A 27 -14.10 -3.57 15.51
C LYS A 27 -14.44 -5.06 15.39
N LEU A 28 -15.59 -5.48 15.93
CA LEU A 28 -16.02 -6.87 15.80
C LEU A 28 -16.33 -7.24 14.35
N GLN A 29 -17.06 -6.38 13.64
CA GLN A 29 -17.46 -6.59 12.26
C GLN A 29 -16.23 -6.60 11.35
N SER A 30 -15.27 -5.71 11.54
CA SER A 30 -14.02 -5.71 10.77
C SER A 30 -13.15 -6.94 11.05
N ALA A 31 -13.14 -7.44 12.29
CA ALA A 31 -12.45 -8.68 12.64
C ALA A 31 -13.13 -9.94 12.08
N LEU A 32 -14.47 -9.98 12.03
CA LEU A 32 -15.23 -11.17 11.65
C LEU A 32 -15.59 -11.25 10.16
N THR A 33 -15.89 -10.13 9.51
CA THR A 33 -16.42 -10.11 8.12
C THR A 33 -15.32 -10.33 7.08
N GLY A 34 -14.05 -10.13 7.44
CA GLY A 34 -12.88 -10.48 6.63
C GLY A 34 -12.95 -10.06 5.16
N ASN A 35 -12.54 -8.83 4.82
CA ASN A 35 -12.36 -8.41 3.43
C ASN A 35 -10.87 -8.24 3.08
N PRO A 36 -10.13 -9.35 2.86
CA PRO A 36 -8.68 -9.30 2.71
C PRO A 36 -8.25 -8.52 1.46
N ARG A 37 -8.97 -8.63 0.35
CA ARG A 37 -8.63 -7.91 -0.89
C ARG A 37 -8.72 -6.40 -0.69
N ARG A 38 -9.85 -5.90 -0.17
CA ARG A 38 -10.02 -4.46 0.10
C ARG A 38 -8.99 -3.97 1.10
N ARG A 39 -8.69 -4.79 2.12
CA ARG A 39 -7.67 -4.46 3.12
C ARG A 39 -6.29 -4.31 2.49
N ILE A 40 -5.86 -5.25 1.65
CA ILE A 40 -4.57 -5.16 0.93
C ILE A 40 -4.53 -3.91 0.04
N GLN A 41 -5.61 -3.59 -0.68
CA GLN A 41 -5.66 -2.37 -1.51
C GLN A 41 -5.47 -1.11 -0.66
N SER A 42 -6.20 -1.01 0.46
CA SER A 42 -6.13 0.12 1.38
C SER A 42 -4.73 0.21 1.99
N ASP A 43 -4.17 -0.90 2.43
CA ASP A 43 -2.85 -1.00 3.05
C ASP A 43 -1.73 -0.61 2.06
N LEU A 44 -1.86 -0.94 0.77
CA LEU A 44 -0.89 -0.55 -0.26
C LEU A 44 -0.91 0.95 -0.56
N LEU A 45 -2.08 1.61 -0.48
CA LEU A 45 -2.20 3.07 -0.64
C LEU A 45 -1.84 3.82 0.65
N GLU A 46 -2.15 3.25 1.80
CA GLU A 46 -1.96 3.85 3.13
C GLU A 46 -0.79 3.22 3.90
N PHE A 47 0.19 2.70 3.20
CA PHE A 47 1.35 1.95 3.73
C PHE A 47 2.07 2.68 4.88
N GLN A 48 2.03 4.01 4.90
CA GLN A 48 2.63 4.85 5.93
C GLN A 48 2.00 4.61 7.31
N LYS A 49 0.69 4.36 7.38
CA LYS A 49 -0.04 4.10 8.63
C LYS A 49 0.42 2.79 9.28
N ILE A 50 0.89 1.84 8.45
CA ILE A 50 1.27 0.49 8.86
C ILE A 50 2.77 0.41 9.17
N LEU A 51 3.61 0.83 8.22
CA LEU A 51 5.06 0.72 8.33
C LEU A 51 5.67 1.73 9.31
N LYS A 52 5.02 2.89 9.51
CA LYS A 52 5.43 3.95 10.45
C LYS A 52 6.92 4.32 10.36
N CYS A 53 7.50 4.26 9.16
CA CYS A 53 8.92 4.47 8.95
C CYS A 53 9.27 5.95 8.83
N CYS A 54 10.44 6.35 9.33
CA CYS A 54 10.86 7.76 9.31
C CYS A 54 11.02 8.33 7.89
N CYS A 55 11.30 7.48 6.89
CA CYS A 55 11.52 7.89 5.50
C CYS A 55 10.23 8.15 4.71
N CYS A 56 9.09 7.60 5.14
CA CYS A 56 7.81 7.76 4.42
C CYS A 56 6.73 8.46 5.26
N SER A 57 6.98 8.79 6.53
CA SER A 57 5.98 9.37 7.44
C SER A 57 5.54 10.81 7.10
N LYS A 58 6.19 11.49 6.15
CA LYS A 58 6.00 12.93 5.89
C LYS A 58 5.58 13.27 4.46
N GLY A 59 5.48 12.27 3.58
CA GLY A 59 4.98 12.48 2.21
C GLY A 59 3.49 12.23 2.20
N GLY A 60 2.68 13.14 1.66
CA GLY A 60 1.27 12.83 1.35
C GLY A 60 1.15 11.77 0.26
N ILE A 61 0.18 11.93 -0.65
CA ILE A 61 -0.02 11.09 -1.85
C ILE A 61 1.19 11.11 -2.82
N LEU A 62 2.24 11.89 -2.52
CA LEU A 62 3.39 12.04 -3.40
C LEU A 62 4.30 10.79 -3.35
N LEU A 63 4.46 10.15 -4.50
CA LEU A 63 5.35 9.02 -4.69
C LEU A 63 6.78 9.36 -4.26
N SER A 64 7.32 8.59 -3.32
CA SER A 64 8.70 8.69 -2.86
C SER A 64 9.50 7.46 -3.31
N PRO A 65 10.74 7.63 -3.77
CA PRO A 65 11.63 6.51 -4.10
C PRO A 65 12.01 5.62 -2.89
N SER A 66 11.68 6.04 -1.67
CA SER A 66 11.89 5.27 -0.44
C SER A 66 10.76 4.28 -0.14
N MET A 67 9.68 4.31 -0.93
CA MET A 67 8.52 3.43 -0.76
C MET A 67 8.83 2.00 -1.21
N HIS A 68 8.01 1.06 -0.75
CA HIS A 68 8.07 -0.32 -1.23
C HIS A 68 7.62 -0.41 -2.69
N ASP A 69 8.28 -1.25 -3.50
CA ASP A 69 8.04 -1.35 -4.95
C ASP A 69 6.58 -1.68 -5.26
N THR A 70 5.96 -2.59 -4.51
CA THR A 70 4.54 -2.98 -4.65
C THR A 70 3.59 -1.80 -4.43
N SER A 71 3.85 -0.96 -3.42
CA SER A 71 3.05 0.23 -3.13
C SER A 71 3.19 1.27 -4.24
N ILE A 72 4.43 1.52 -4.71
CA ILE A 72 4.68 2.41 -5.87
C ILE A 72 3.89 1.92 -7.08
N MET A 73 4.02 0.63 -7.40
CA MET A 73 3.35 0.02 -8.54
C MET A 73 1.83 0.12 -8.43
N TYR A 74 1.26 -0.21 -7.26
CA TYR A 74 -0.19 -0.14 -7.06
C TYR A 74 -0.74 1.28 -7.11
N MET A 75 0.02 2.27 -6.63
CA MET A 75 -0.33 3.68 -6.75
C MET A 75 -0.29 4.16 -8.20
N LEU A 76 0.80 3.86 -8.92
CA LEU A 76 0.90 4.15 -10.36
C LEU A 76 -0.23 3.49 -11.15
N ALA A 77 -0.60 2.27 -10.77
CA ALA A 77 -1.71 1.58 -11.41
C ALA A 77 -3.02 2.34 -11.28
N GLN A 78 -3.26 3.16 -10.25
CA GLN A 78 -4.51 3.93 -10.07
C GLN A 78 -4.76 4.95 -11.17
N GLU A 79 -3.69 5.47 -11.79
CA GLU A 79 -3.76 6.45 -12.88
C GLU A 79 -4.25 5.83 -14.20
N HIS A 80 -4.21 4.50 -14.30
CA HIS A 80 -4.68 3.76 -15.46
C HIS A 80 -6.14 3.27 -15.28
N GLY A 81 -6.74 2.86 -16.40
CA GLY A 81 -8.02 2.17 -16.42
C GLY A 81 -7.91 0.72 -15.95
N ASP A 82 -8.80 -0.12 -16.49
CA ASP A 82 -8.79 -1.57 -16.31
C ASP A 82 -7.62 -2.25 -17.02
N LEU A 83 -7.27 -1.80 -18.23
CA LEU A 83 -6.11 -2.29 -18.99
C LEU A 83 -4.91 -1.36 -18.82
N ILE A 84 -3.80 -1.92 -18.37
CA ILE A 84 -2.53 -1.19 -18.14
C ILE A 84 -1.50 -1.66 -19.16
N ASN A 85 -0.92 -0.73 -19.92
CA ASN A 85 0.21 -1.01 -20.82
C ASN A 85 1.47 -1.26 -19.98
N LEU A 86 2.11 -2.43 -20.17
CA LEU A 86 3.28 -2.83 -19.41
C LEU A 86 4.50 -1.92 -19.64
N HIS A 87 4.69 -1.43 -20.86
CA HIS A 87 5.81 -0.57 -21.21
C HIS A 87 5.69 0.78 -20.50
N ASP A 88 4.54 1.44 -20.63
CA ASP A 88 4.30 2.75 -20.02
C ASP A 88 4.40 2.66 -18.50
N TRP A 89 3.81 1.61 -17.93
CA TRP A 89 3.86 1.39 -16.48
C TRP A 89 5.28 1.13 -15.97
N PHE A 90 6.11 0.39 -16.73
CA PHE A 90 7.53 0.22 -16.44
C PHE A 90 8.30 1.54 -16.50
N GLN A 91 8.05 2.38 -17.50
CA GLN A 91 8.72 3.69 -17.60
C GLN A 91 8.36 4.60 -16.42
N SER A 92 7.08 4.64 -16.02
CA SER A 92 6.62 5.39 -14.83
C SER A 92 7.26 4.88 -13.54
N PHE A 93 7.39 3.57 -13.38
CA PHE A 93 8.08 2.96 -12.25
C PHE A 93 9.56 3.33 -12.24
N LYS A 94 10.25 3.17 -13.37
CA LYS A 94 11.68 3.51 -13.55
C LYS A 94 11.94 4.99 -13.25
N ALA A 95 11.09 5.89 -13.70
CA ALA A 95 11.18 7.32 -13.42
C ALA A 95 11.05 7.61 -11.91
N THR A 96 10.07 6.99 -11.26
CA THR A 96 9.82 7.16 -9.82
C THR A 96 11.01 6.74 -8.96
N ILE A 97 11.58 5.55 -9.21
CA ILE A 97 12.74 5.08 -8.45
C ILE A 97 14.03 5.84 -8.78
N SER A 98 14.16 6.34 -10.01
CA SER A 98 15.35 7.08 -10.46
C SER A 98 15.40 8.51 -9.92
N CYS A 99 14.26 9.11 -9.60
CA CYS A 99 14.17 10.39 -8.88
C CYS A 99 14.86 10.38 -7.50
N ARG A 100 15.17 9.19 -6.94
CA ARG A 100 16.04 9.02 -5.76
C ARG A 100 17.39 9.71 -5.91
N LYS A 101 17.90 9.81 -7.14
CA LYS A 101 19.27 10.26 -7.44
C LYS A 101 19.42 11.78 -7.56
N GLN A 102 18.34 12.52 -7.80
CA GLN A 102 18.38 13.97 -8.04
C GLN A 102 18.34 14.76 -6.72
N ARG A 103 17.52 14.34 -5.75
CA ARG A 103 17.37 15.06 -4.45
C ARG A 103 18.55 14.88 -3.49
N SER A 104 19.40 13.86 -3.66
CA SER A 104 20.59 13.65 -2.83
C SER A 104 21.82 14.46 -3.27
N ARG A 105 21.74 15.23 -4.36
CA ARG A 105 22.85 16.03 -4.90
C ARG A 105 22.83 17.52 -4.47
N GLN A 106 21.89 17.94 -3.62
CA GLN A 106 21.68 19.35 -3.27
C GLN A 106 22.00 19.72 -1.82
N LEU A 107 22.78 18.92 -1.08
CA LEU A 107 23.40 19.39 0.17
C LEU A 107 24.92 19.55 -0.02
N PRO A 108 25.47 20.78 0.04
CA PRO A 108 26.90 20.97 0.23
C PRO A 108 27.23 20.63 1.69
N SER A 109 27.82 19.46 1.95
CA SER A 109 28.40 19.14 3.25
C SER A 109 29.93 19.25 3.19
N PRO A 110 30.57 19.79 4.25
CA PRO A 110 32.00 20.08 4.22
C PRO A 110 32.83 18.81 4.45
N LYS A 111 33.80 18.61 3.54
CA LYS A 111 34.98 17.74 3.58
C LYS A 111 35.19 16.89 4.85
N LYS A 112 35.02 15.56 4.74
CA LYS A 112 35.89 14.57 5.42
C LYS A 112 35.82 13.18 4.76
N ARG A 113 37.00 12.75 4.29
CA ARG A 113 37.51 11.40 3.95
C ARG A 113 36.62 10.45 3.10
N LYS A 114 37.10 10.26 1.87
CA LYS A 114 36.65 9.40 0.78
C LYS A 114 36.72 7.91 1.16
N VAL A 115 35.61 7.35 1.65
CA VAL A 115 35.30 5.92 1.45
C VAL A 115 34.43 5.87 0.20
N SER A 116 34.95 5.29 -0.88
CA SER A 116 34.27 5.19 -2.16
C SER A 116 33.15 4.15 -2.11
N SER A 117 32.01 4.48 -1.54
CA SER A 117 30.76 3.84 -1.94
C SER A 117 30.32 4.49 -3.26
N VAL A 118 30.81 3.92 -4.37
CA VAL A 118 30.28 4.24 -5.70
C VAL A 118 28.76 4.08 -5.62
N PRO A 119 27.94 5.10 -5.92
CA PRO A 119 26.52 4.90 -6.07
C PRO A 119 26.38 4.03 -7.32
N GLN A 120 26.32 2.70 -7.13
CA GLN A 120 26.09 1.80 -8.24
C GLN A 120 24.79 2.25 -8.88
N ASN A 121 24.88 2.69 -10.13
CA ASN A 121 23.69 2.82 -10.94
C ASN A 121 23.04 1.44 -10.92
N GLU A 122 21.91 1.29 -10.22
CA GLU A 122 21.11 0.09 -10.36
C GLU A 122 20.93 -0.14 -11.85
N SER A 123 21.37 -1.31 -12.32
CA SER A 123 21.31 -1.65 -13.73
C SER A 123 19.85 -1.69 -14.16
N ASP A 124 19.62 -1.43 -15.44
CA ASP A 124 18.27 -1.56 -16.00
C ASP A 124 17.68 -2.96 -15.76
N ALA A 125 18.53 -3.99 -15.72
CA ALA A 125 18.17 -5.35 -15.33
C ALA A 125 17.69 -5.46 -13.87
N SER A 126 18.33 -4.78 -12.91
CA SER A 126 17.89 -4.73 -11.51
C SER A 126 16.51 -4.07 -11.39
N ILE A 127 16.30 -2.96 -12.10
CA ILE A 127 15.03 -2.24 -12.11
C ILE A 127 13.92 -3.12 -12.71
N GLN A 128 14.23 -3.81 -13.81
CA GLN A 128 13.30 -4.76 -14.44
C GLN A 128 12.94 -5.92 -13.50
N ALA A 129 13.92 -6.50 -12.79
CA ALA A 129 13.65 -7.56 -11.83
C ALA A 129 12.73 -7.11 -10.69
N ARG A 130 12.93 -5.88 -10.16
CA ARG A 130 12.07 -5.27 -9.13
C ARG A 130 10.65 -5.05 -9.64
N PHE A 131 10.52 -4.55 -10.87
CA PHE A 131 9.22 -4.38 -11.53
C PHE A 131 8.49 -5.71 -11.68
N CYS A 132 9.16 -6.74 -12.21
CA CYS A 132 8.58 -8.08 -12.35
C CYS A 132 8.15 -8.67 -10.99
N ARG A 133 8.97 -8.53 -9.94
CA ARG A 133 8.62 -8.97 -8.59
C ARG A 133 7.35 -8.28 -8.09
N ALA A 134 7.27 -6.96 -8.22
CA ALA A 134 6.10 -6.20 -7.77
C ALA A 134 4.83 -6.56 -8.54
N ILE A 135 4.92 -6.83 -9.85
CA ILE A 135 3.78 -7.35 -10.63
C ILE A 135 3.31 -8.70 -10.07
N ILE A 136 4.23 -9.61 -9.82
CA ILE A 136 3.91 -10.95 -9.29
C ILE A 136 3.24 -10.84 -7.92
N GLU A 137 3.73 -9.96 -7.04
CA GLU A 137 3.11 -9.70 -5.74
C GLU A 137 1.67 -9.19 -5.89
N LEU A 138 1.42 -8.24 -6.81
CA LEU A 138 0.07 -7.73 -7.10
C LEU A 138 -0.84 -8.79 -7.73
N GLN A 139 -0.30 -9.73 -8.51
CA GLN A 139 -1.04 -10.88 -9.04
C GLN A 139 -1.40 -11.88 -7.92
N ILE A 140 -0.46 -12.21 -7.03
CA ILE A 140 -0.68 -13.09 -5.88
C ILE A 140 -1.74 -12.49 -4.95
N ALA A 141 -1.71 -11.17 -4.73
CA ALA A 141 -2.73 -10.45 -3.97
C ALA A 141 -4.11 -10.41 -4.67
N GLY A 142 -4.22 -10.89 -5.91
CA GLY A 142 -5.45 -10.90 -6.69
C GLY A 142 -5.90 -9.52 -7.15
N LEU A 143 -4.97 -8.57 -7.29
CA LEU A 143 -5.24 -7.20 -7.75
C LEU A 143 -5.05 -7.04 -9.26
N LEU A 144 -4.24 -7.92 -9.86
CA LEU A 144 -3.97 -7.99 -11.29
C LEU A 144 -4.25 -9.39 -11.84
N ARG A 145 -4.58 -9.47 -13.13
CA ARG A 145 -4.54 -10.70 -13.91
C ARG A 145 -3.44 -10.62 -14.97
N ALA A 146 -2.89 -11.79 -15.27
CA ALA A 146 -1.89 -11.97 -16.30
C ALA A 146 -2.40 -11.49 -17.68
N PRO A 147 -1.48 -11.08 -18.58
CA PRO A 147 -1.82 -10.71 -19.94
C PRO A 147 -2.62 -11.81 -20.65
N GLY A 148 -3.65 -11.41 -21.39
CA GLY A 148 -4.40 -12.32 -22.24
C GLY A 148 -3.64 -12.65 -23.53
N LYS A 149 -3.90 -13.82 -24.12
CA LYS A 149 -3.25 -14.27 -25.38
C LYS A 149 -3.37 -13.27 -26.54
N ARG A 150 -4.42 -12.44 -26.54
CA ARG A 150 -4.68 -11.44 -27.59
C ARG A 150 -3.89 -10.13 -27.40
N ARG A 151 -3.42 -9.83 -26.18
CA ARG A 151 -2.74 -8.58 -25.83
C ARG A 151 -1.65 -8.87 -24.78
N PRO A 152 -0.49 -9.40 -25.21
CA PRO A 152 0.59 -9.79 -24.29
C PRO A 152 1.22 -8.59 -23.56
N ASP A 153 1.13 -7.39 -24.16
CA ASP A 153 1.76 -6.17 -23.64
C ASP A 153 0.91 -5.45 -22.57
N TYR A 154 -0.21 -6.03 -22.15
CA TYR A 154 -1.16 -5.43 -21.22
C TYR A 154 -1.46 -6.32 -20.04
N VAL A 155 -1.62 -5.73 -18.85
CA VAL A 155 -2.17 -6.42 -17.68
C VAL A 155 -3.56 -5.86 -17.35
N LEU A 156 -4.41 -6.72 -16.79
CA LEU A 156 -5.76 -6.33 -16.38
C LEU A 156 -5.79 -6.09 -14.87
N ARG A 157 -6.12 -4.85 -14.47
CA ARG A 157 -6.47 -4.52 -13.09
C ARG A 157 -7.87 -5.04 -12.80
N VAL A 158 -8.01 -5.82 -11.72
CA VAL A 158 -9.28 -6.50 -11.38
C VAL A 158 -9.89 -6.02 -10.07
N ALA A 159 -9.19 -5.13 -9.37
CA ALA A 159 -9.66 -4.56 -8.12
C ALA A 159 -9.81 -3.04 -8.29
N PHE A 160 -11.02 -2.54 -8.07
CA PHE A 160 -11.43 -1.14 -8.18
C PHE A 160 -12.25 -0.77 -6.95
N GLY A 161 -12.38 0.54 -6.69
CA GLY A 161 -13.24 1.05 -5.64
C GLY A 161 -12.68 0.75 -4.25
N LEU A 162 -11.95 1.72 -3.70
CA LEU A 162 -11.74 1.83 -2.26
C LEU A 162 -12.77 2.81 -1.69
#